data_AF-A0A962HFF6-F1
#
_entry.id   AF-A0A962HFF6-F1
#
_cell.length_a   1.000
_cell.length_b   1.000
_cell.length_c   1.000
_cell.angle_alpha   90.00
_cell.angle_beta   90.00
_cell.angle_gamma   90.00
#
_symmetry.space_group_name_H-M   'P 1'
#
loop_
_entity.id
_entity.type
_entity.pdbx_description
1 polymer ?
#
loop_
_entity_poly.entity_id
_entity_poly.type
_entity_poly.pdbx_seq_one_letter_code
_entity_poly.pdbx_strand_id
1 'polypeptide(L)' 'MNLDDVLAELDEERYEKIKRAVELGKWDDGRVLPAEEKRVCLQIVIAWDAR' A
#
# COMPACT_ATOMS: atom_id res chain seq x y z
N MET A 1 11.20 -3.93 7.45
CA MET A 1 10.58 -4.67 6.34
C MET A 1 11.13 -4.09 5.06
N ASN A 2 11.68 -4.91 4.17
CA ASN A 2 12.08 -4.45 2.85
C ASN A 2 10.84 -4.38 1.94
N LEU A 3 10.84 -3.45 0.99
CA LEU A 3 9.77 -3.30 0.01
C LEU A 3 9.58 -4.59 -0.80
N ASP A 4 10.69 -5.28 -1.10
CA ASP A 4 10.71 -6.52 -1.88
C ASP A 4 9.99 -7.68 -1.17
N ASP A 5 10.11 -7.78 0.15
CA ASP A 5 9.41 -8.81 0.94
C ASP A 5 7.89 -8.60 0.87
N VAL A 6 7.47 -7.32 0.96
CA VAL A 6 6.05 -6.96 0.87
C VAL A 6 5.52 -7.27 -0.53
N LEU A 7 6.25 -6.94 -1.60
CA LEU A 7 5.85 -7.23 -2.97
C LEU A 7 5.82 -8.72 -3.29
N ALA A 8 6.68 -9.52 -2.66
CA ALA A 8 6.70 -10.98 -2.82
C ALA A 8 5.48 -11.66 -2.16
N GLU A 9 4.98 -11.10 -1.07
CA GLU A 9 3.78 -11.58 -0.34
C GLU A 9 2.50 -10.80 -0.68
N LEU A 10 2.59 -9.82 -1.59
CA LEU A 10 1.44 -9.02 -2.00
C LEU A 10 0.57 -9.84 -2.93
N ASP A 11 -0.68 -10.02 -2.55
CA ASP A 11 -1.74 -10.55 -3.39
C ASP A 11 -2.63 -9.41 -3.89
N GLU A 12 -3.52 -9.73 -4.82
CA GLU A 12 -4.40 -8.74 -5.44
C GLU A 12 -5.36 -8.11 -4.42
N GLU A 13 -5.80 -8.85 -3.41
CA GLU A 13 -6.65 -8.32 -2.34
C GLU A 13 -5.90 -7.30 -1.46
N ARG A 14 -4.65 -7.57 -1.08
CA ARG A 14 -3.81 -6.63 -0.32
C ARG A 14 -3.43 -5.41 -1.13
N TYR A 15 -3.08 -5.59 -2.41
CA TYR A 15 -2.79 -4.46 -3.29
C TYR A 15 -4.00 -3.50 -3.35
N GLU A 16 -5.21 -4.02 -3.58
CA GLU A 16 -6.43 -3.21 -3.65
C GLU A 16 -6.72 -2.48 -2.32
N LYS A 17 -6.44 -3.11 -1.18
CA LYS A 17 -6.55 -2.47 0.14
C LYS A 17 -5.55 -1.31 0.29
N ILE A 18 -4.29 -1.51 -0.09
CA ILE A 18 -3.24 -0.47 -0.03
C ILE A 18 -3.61 0.70 -0.95
N LYS A 19 -4.04 0.41 -2.18
CA LYS A 19 -4.46 1.42 -3.15
C LYS A 19 -5.62 2.27 -2.61
N ARG A 20 -6.69 1.64 -2.12
CA ARG A 20 -7.81 2.34 -1.48
C ARG A 20 -7.37 3.17 -0.29
N ALA A 21 -6.47 2.65 0.54
CA ALA A 21 -6.00 3.37 1.72
C ALA A 21 -5.23 4.65 1.33
N VAL A 22 -4.43 4.60 0.26
CA VAL A 22 -3.69 5.76 -0.26
C VAL A 22 -4.63 6.80 -0.88
N GLU A 23 -5.63 6.37 -1.63
CA GLU A 23 -6.64 7.22 -2.26
C GLU A 23 -7.51 7.94 -1.22
N LEU A 24 -7.98 7.20 -0.22
CA LEU A 24 -8.85 7.72 0.84
C LEU A 24 -8.08 8.43 1.96
N GLY A 25 -6.76 8.21 2.05
CA GLY A 25 -5.92 8.68 3.17
C GLY A 25 -6.23 8.00 4.50
N LYS A 26 -6.89 6.84 4.48
CA LYS A 26 -7.30 6.08 5.66
C LYS A 26 -7.40 4.59 5.34
N TRP A 27 -7.06 3.76 6.31
CA TRP A 27 -7.26 2.32 6.26
C TRP A 27 -8.76 1.97 6.34
N ASP A 28 -9.09 0.75 5.93
CA ASP A 28 -10.46 0.20 5.96
C ASP A 28 -11.02 0.09 7.38
N ASP A 29 -10.14 -0.03 8.38
CA ASP A 29 -10.45 0.02 9.80
C ASP A 29 -10.78 1.43 10.33
N GLY A 30 -10.67 2.46 9.49
CA GLY A 30 -10.94 3.86 9.83
C GLY A 30 -9.75 4.62 10.42
N ARG A 31 -8.58 3.99 10.55
CA ARG A 31 -7.35 4.69 10.97
C ARG A 31 -6.84 5.60 9.86
N VAL A 32 -6.41 6.80 10.23
CA VAL A 32 -5.78 7.73 9.29
C VAL A 32 -4.44 7.16 8.85
N LEU A 33 -4.16 7.22 7.55
CA LEU A 33 -2.88 6.79 6.98
C LEU A 33 -1.85 7.91 7.20
N PRO A 34 -0.83 7.73 8.05
CA PRO A 34 0.21 8.72 8.27
C PRO A 34 0.97 9.03 6.98
N ALA A 35 1.51 10.25 6.85
CA ALA A 35 2.23 10.66 5.64
C ALA A 35 3.46 9.78 5.32
N GLU A 36 4.11 9.23 6.35
CA GLU A 36 5.22 8.28 6.18
C GLU A 36 4.74 6.96 5.59
N GLU A 37 3.71 6.34 6.17
CA GLU A 37 3.11 5.10 5.65
C GLU A 37 2.52 5.31 4.26
N LYS A 38 1.92 6.47 3.99
CA LYS A 38 1.39 6.82 2.66
C LYS A 38 2.48 6.79 1.60
N ARG A 39 3.69 7.26 1.90
CA ARG A 39 4.83 7.19 0.97
C ARG A 39 5.22 5.75 0.66
N VAL A 40 5.28 4.89 1.68
CA VAL A 40 5.61 3.47 1.52
C VAL A 40 4.52 2.76 0.70
N CYS A 41 3.26 2.98 1.03
CA CYS A 41 2.12 2.43 0.29
C CYS A 41 2.12 2.88 -1.17
N LEU A 42 2.45 4.15 -1.44
CA LEU A 42 2.58 4.67 -2.80
C LEU A 42 3.71 3.98 -3.57
N GLN A 43 4.87 3.73 -2.92
CA GLN A 43 5.97 3.00 -3.53
C GLN A 43 5.58 1.56 -3.87
N ILE A 44 4.80 0.89 -3.00
CA ILE A 44 4.26 -0.45 -3.25
C ILE A 44 3.36 -0.43 -4.48
N VAL A 45 2.41 0.51 -4.55
CA VAL A 45 1.47 0.61 -5.68
C VAL A 45 2.21 0.85 -6.99
N ILE A 46 3.18 1.78 -7.01
CA ILE A 46 3.98 2.06 -8.21
C ILE A 46 4.79 0.82 -8.63
N ALA A 47 5.43 0.13 -7.68
CA ALA A 47 6.24 -1.04 -7.98
C ALA A 47 5.40 -2.23 -8.48
N TRP A 48 4.19 -2.39 -7.97
CA TRP A 48 3.24 -3.40 -8.42
C TRP A 48 2.69 -3.08 -9.81
N ASP A 49 2.31 -1.82 -10.07
CA ASP A 49 1.79 -1.39 -11.38
C ASP A 49 2.86 -1.42 -12.48
N ALA A 50 4.14 -1.29 -12.12
CA ALA A 50 5.27 -1.35 -13.05
C ALA A 50 5.74 -2.78 -13.38
N ARG A 51 5.18 -3.79 -12.71
CA ARG A 51 5.51 -5.21 -12.90
C ARG A 51 4.68 -5.83 -14.01
#